data_AF-A0A9E5Y6N8-F1
#
_entry.id   AF-A0A9E5Y6N8-F1
#
_cell.length_a   1.000
_cell.length_b   1.000
_cell.length_c   1.000
_cell.angle_alpha   90.00
_cell.angle_beta   90.00
_cell.angle_gamma   90.00
#
_symmetry.space_group_name_H-M   'P 1'
#
loop_
_entity.id
_entity.type
_entity.pdbx_description
1 polymer ?
#
loop_
_entity_poly.entity_id
_entity_poly.type
_entity_poly.pdbx_seq_one_letter_code
_entity_poly.pdbx_strand_id
1 'polypeptide(L)'
;KEGEEPPPEIKRLYDIWEEIKVTVDPEKRKRLFQEILKANAENVYPIGAVGEVPHIVIVGNNFHNVPEKHPWTTMGRYLGPAGVEQFFVKQK
;
A
#
# COMPACT_ATOMS: atom_id res chain seq x y z
N LYS A 1 2.68 -34.64 11.23
CA LYS A 1 1.71 -33.62 11.71
C LYS A 1 1.08 -33.04 10.45
N GLU A 2 -0.20 -33.30 10.23
CA GLU A 2 -0.96 -32.66 9.16
C GLU A 2 -1.29 -31.22 9.57
N GLY A 3 -1.57 -30.36 8.58
CA GLY A 3 -2.01 -28.99 8.84
C GLY A 3 -3.45 -28.94 9.33
N GLU A 4 -3.81 -27.88 10.05
CA GLU A 4 -5.18 -27.59 10.45
C GLU A 4 -5.85 -26.69 9.40
N GLU A 5 -7.14 -26.91 9.13
CA GLU A 5 -7.90 -26.05 8.22
C GLU A 5 -8.10 -24.66 8.85
N PRO A 6 -7.99 -23.56 8.09
CA PRO A 6 -8.24 -22.23 8.63
C PRO A 6 -9.66 -22.10 9.18
N PRO A 7 -9.85 -21.31 10.25
CA PRO A 7 -11.18 -21.01 10.77
C PRO A 7 -12.12 -20.42 9.70
N PRO A 8 -13.44 -20.69 9.78
CA PRO A 8 -14.41 -20.25 8.79
C PRO A 8 -14.37 -18.74 8.49
N GLU A 9 -14.13 -17.92 9.50
CA GLU A 9 -14.02 -16.46 9.38
C GLU A 9 -12.81 -16.03 8.55
N ILE A 10 -11.67 -16.73 8.67
CA ILE A 10 -10.47 -16.47 7.87
C ILE A 10 -10.69 -16.93 6.43
N LYS A 11 -11.34 -18.08 6.25
CA LYS A 11 -11.68 -18.60 4.92
C LYS A 11 -12.60 -17.64 4.16
N ARG A 12 -13.60 -17.07 4.84
CA ARG A 12 -14.46 -16.03 4.26
C ARG A 12 -13.68 -14.78 3.82
N LEU A 13 -12.73 -14.31 4.62
CA LEU A 13 -11.89 -13.16 4.23
C LEU A 13 -11.03 -13.46 3.00
N TYR A 14 -10.55 -14.70 2.89
CA TYR A 14 -9.85 -15.17 1.71
C TYR A 14 -10.76 -15.18 0.47
N ASP A 15 -11.99 -15.68 0.58
CA ASP A 15 -12.95 -15.69 -0.53
C ASP A 15 -13.29 -14.27 -1.01
N ILE A 16 -13.48 -13.33 -0.07
CA ILE A 16 -13.69 -11.90 -0.39
C ILE A 16 -12.47 -11.34 -1.14
N TRP A 17 -11.26 -11.70 -0.72
CA TRP A 17 -10.04 -11.28 -1.40
C TRP A 17 -9.94 -11.83 -2.83
N GLU A 18 -10.31 -13.11 -3.04
CA GLU A 18 -10.37 -13.70 -4.38
C GLU A 18 -11.37 -12.96 -5.29
N GLU A 19 -12.53 -12.55 -4.75
CA GLU A 19 -13.52 -11.77 -5.49
C GLU A 19 -12.99 -10.35 -5.82
N ILE A 20 -12.29 -9.70 -4.89
CA ILE A 20 -11.68 -8.38 -5.09
C ILE A 20 -10.72 -8.38 -6.28
N LYS A 21 -9.90 -9.43 -6.43
CA LYS A 21 -8.90 -9.53 -7.50
C LYS A 21 -9.53 -9.54 -8.90
N VAL A 22 -10.72 -10.11 -9.04
CA VAL A 22 -11.42 -10.23 -10.34
C VAL A 22 -12.50 -9.18 -10.55
N THR A 23 -12.81 -8.38 -9.53
CA THR A 23 -13.84 -7.33 -9.60
C THR A 23 -13.32 -6.08 -10.33
N VAL A 24 -13.95 -5.74 -11.44
CA VAL A 24 -13.62 -4.56 -12.26
C VAL A 24 -14.31 -3.28 -11.75
N ASP A 25 -15.52 -3.38 -11.20
CA ASP A 25 -16.26 -2.23 -10.65
C ASP A 25 -15.54 -1.69 -9.39
N PRO A 26 -15.04 -0.44 -9.41
CA PRO A 26 -14.30 0.14 -8.29
C PRO A 26 -15.16 0.29 -7.03
N GLU A 27 -16.46 0.60 -7.16
CA GLU A 27 -17.35 0.77 -6.01
C GLU A 27 -17.68 -0.59 -5.38
N LYS A 28 -17.87 -1.63 -6.21
CA LYS A 28 -18.00 -3.00 -5.70
C LYS A 28 -16.72 -3.45 -4.99
N ARG A 29 -15.55 -3.22 -5.59
CA ARG A 29 -14.25 -3.58 -5.00
C ARG A 29 -14.02 -2.90 -3.65
N LYS A 30 -14.40 -1.62 -3.54
CA LYS A 30 -14.34 -0.84 -2.29
C LYS A 30 -15.24 -1.43 -1.21
N ARG A 31 -16.49 -1.78 -1.54
CA ARG A 31 -17.43 -2.40 -0.58
C ARG A 31 -16.90 -3.74 -0.06
N LEU A 32 -16.38 -4.60 -0.93
CA LEU A 32 -15.77 -5.87 -0.54
C LEU A 32 -14.58 -5.67 0.40
N PHE A 33 -13.69 -4.72 0.10
CA PHE A 33 -12.53 -4.46 0.95
C PHE A 33 -12.92 -3.87 2.32
N GLN A 34 -14.02 -3.11 2.40
CA GLN A 34 -14.56 -2.63 3.68
C GLN A 34 -14.99 -3.79 4.61
N GLU A 35 -15.45 -4.92 4.08
CA GLU A 35 -15.74 -6.10 4.90
C GLU A 35 -14.48 -6.67 5.55
N ILE A 36 -13.36 -6.71 4.81
CA ILE A 36 -12.06 -7.14 5.34
C ILE A 36 -11.57 -6.18 6.44
N LEU A 37 -11.68 -4.87 6.20
CA LEU A 37 -11.30 -3.86 7.19
C LEU A 37 -12.14 -3.95 8.47
N LYS A 38 -13.45 -4.18 8.33
CA LYS A 38 -14.36 -4.39 9.46
C LYS A 38 -13.93 -5.59 10.30
N ALA A 39 -13.64 -6.72 9.67
CA ALA A 39 -13.18 -7.91 10.39
C ALA A 39 -11.84 -7.68 11.10
N ASN A 40 -10.92 -6.94 10.49
CA ASN A 40 -9.65 -6.56 11.13
C ASN A 40 -9.87 -5.63 12.34
N ALA A 41 -10.82 -4.69 12.25
CA ALA A 41 -11.14 -3.80 13.36
C ALA A 41 -11.80 -4.55 14.54
N GLU A 42 -12.61 -5.56 14.26
CA GLU A 42 -13.32 -6.35 15.27
C GLU A 42 -12.42 -7.40 15.95
N ASN A 43 -11.51 -8.03 15.19
CA ASN A 43 -10.74 -9.19 15.67
C ASN A 43 -9.25 -8.90 15.89
N VAL A 44 -8.74 -7.76 15.39
CA VAL A 44 -7.35 -7.30 15.56
C VAL A 44 -6.33 -8.38 15.17
N TYR A 45 -6.48 -8.95 13.96
CA TYR A 45 -5.58 -10.01 13.49
C TYR A 45 -4.11 -9.54 13.44
N PRO A 46 -3.79 -8.36 12.88
CA PRO A 46 -2.50 -7.71 13.08
C PRO A 46 -2.58 -6.64 14.18
N ILE A 47 -1.54 -6.59 15.02
CA ILE A 47 -1.29 -5.46 15.92
C ILE A 47 -0.20 -4.60 15.29
N GLY A 48 -0.59 -3.44 14.75
CA GLY A 48 0.36 -2.45 14.24
C GLY A 48 1.08 -1.74 15.38
N ALA A 49 2.39 -1.55 15.25
CA ALA A 49 3.20 -0.80 16.22
C ALA A 49 3.50 0.62 15.74
N VAL A 50 4.18 0.74 14.59
CA VAL A 50 4.57 2.02 13.98
C VAL A 50 4.38 1.91 12.47
N GLY A 51 3.86 2.98 11.84
CA GLY A 51 3.74 3.13 10.40
C GLY A 51 3.99 4.59 10.00
N GLU A 52 4.12 4.83 8.69
CA GLU A 52 4.23 6.18 8.09
C GLU A 52 5.31 7.09 8.72
N VAL A 53 6.47 6.51 9.02
CA VAL A 53 7.62 7.29 9.52
C VAL A 53 8.01 8.33 8.46
N PRO A 54 8.14 9.62 8.82
CA PRO A 54 8.59 10.64 7.87
C PRO A 54 10.00 10.35 7.35
N HIS A 55 10.17 10.40 6.03
CA HIS A 55 11.47 10.23 5.38
C HIS A 55 11.95 11.57 4.82
N ILE A 56 13.14 11.99 5.25
CA ILE A 56 13.76 13.23 4.78
C ILE A 56 14.52 12.93 3.48
N VAL A 57 14.33 13.78 2.48
CA VAL A 57 15.05 13.75 1.20
C VAL A 57 15.75 15.08 0.99
N ILE A 58 17.02 15.04 0.60
CA ILE A 58 17.83 16.23 0.33
C ILE A 58 17.87 16.47 -1.17
N VAL A 59 17.54 17.68 -1.62
CA VAL A 59 17.55 18.08 -3.03
C VAL A 59 18.44 19.31 -3.19
N GLY A 60 19.35 19.28 -4.16
CA GLY A 60 20.21 20.43 -4.47
C GLY A 60 19.40 21.57 -5.11
N ASN A 61 19.77 22.82 -4.85
CA ASN A 61 19.05 24.01 -5.35
C ASN A 61 18.93 24.08 -6.89
N ASN A 62 19.83 23.42 -7.62
CA ASN A 62 19.83 23.34 -9.09
C ASN A 62 19.23 22.04 -9.63
N PHE A 63 18.74 21.16 -8.77
CA PHE A 63 18.12 19.88 -9.13
C PHE A 63 16.59 20.04 -9.03
N HIS A 64 15.90 19.88 -10.14
CA HIS A 64 14.49 20.25 -10.26
C HIS A 64 13.63 19.05 -10.66
N ASN A 65 12.32 19.29 -10.58
CA ASN A 65 11.25 18.34 -10.83
C ASN A 65 11.14 17.19 -9.80
N VAL A 66 11.71 17.38 -8.61
CA VAL A 66 11.48 16.47 -7.47
C VAL A 66 10.21 16.91 -6.73
N PRO A 67 9.19 16.05 -6.58
CA PRO A 67 7.96 16.40 -5.87
C PRO A 67 8.23 16.60 -4.37
N GLU A 68 7.53 17.56 -3.76
CA GLU A 68 7.62 17.82 -2.31
C GLU A 68 7.09 16.65 -1.48
N LYS A 69 6.08 15.94 -2.01
CA LYS A 69 5.44 14.78 -1.36
C LYS A 69 5.42 13.60 -2.31
N HIS A 70 5.84 12.45 -1.80
CA HIS A 70 5.93 11.21 -2.56
C HIS A 70 5.85 9.99 -1.63
N PRO A 71 5.17 8.89 -2.01
CA PRO A 71 5.20 7.65 -1.23
C PRO A 71 6.61 7.06 -1.09
N TRP A 72 7.08 6.91 0.14
CA TRP A 72 8.33 6.20 0.42
C TRP A 72 8.07 4.72 0.69
N THR A 73 8.40 3.85 -0.27
CA THR A 73 8.17 2.40 -0.13
C THR A 73 9.25 1.58 -0.82
N THR A 74 9.65 0.47 -0.22
CA THR A 74 10.58 -0.50 -0.80
C THR A 74 10.05 -1.10 -2.10
N MET A 75 8.73 -1.37 -2.17
CA MET A 75 8.07 -1.89 -3.37
C MET A 75 8.13 -0.89 -4.54
N GLY A 76 8.02 0.40 -4.24
CA GLY A 76 8.21 1.48 -5.20
C GLY A 76 9.67 1.85 -5.44
N ARG A 77 10.66 1.09 -4.92
CA ARG A 77 12.09 1.47 -4.99
C ARG A 77 12.33 2.91 -4.47
N TYR A 78 11.71 3.25 -3.35
CA TYR A 78 11.78 4.55 -2.68
C TYR A 78 11.23 5.68 -3.55
N LEU A 79 12.11 6.43 -4.22
CA LEU A 79 11.74 7.53 -5.11
C LEU A 79 11.22 7.05 -6.46
N GLY A 80 11.13 5.74 -6.75
CA GLY A 80 10.70 5.24 -8.05
C GLY A 80 9.39 5.86 -8.56
N PRO A 81 8.28 5.85 -7.79
CA PRO A 81 7.04 6.47 -8.26
C PRO A 81 7.06 8.01 -8.26
N ALA A 82 8.19 8.66 -7.93
CA ALA A 82 8.36 10.09 -8.05
C ALA A 82 8.68 10.52 -9.51
N GLY A 83 8.79 9.57 -10.44
CA GLY A 83 9.11 9.85 -11.85
C GLY A 83 10.55 10.34 -12.02
N VAL A 84 11.51 9.59 -11.47
CA VAL A 84 12.93 9.98 -11.42
C VAL A 84 13.54 10.28 -12.79
N GLU A 85 13.00 9.69 -13.85
CA GLU A 85 13.37 9.95 -15.25
C GLU A 85 13.06 11.37 -15.72
N GLN A 86 12.20 12.09 -15.00
CA GLN A 86 11.82 13.47 -15.30
C GLN A 86 12.65 14.48 -14.52
N PHE A 87 13.56 14.05 -13.64
CA PHE A 87 14.41 14.94 -12.86
C PHE A 87 15.50 15.54 -13.73
N PHE A 88 15.88 16.79 -13.46
CA PHE A 88 16.91 17.47 -14.24
C PHE A 88 17.75 18.44 -13.43
N VAL A 89 18.97 18.69 -13.92
CA VAL A 89 19.86 19.73 -13.41
C VAL A 89 19.73 20.97 -14.29
N LYS A 90 19.40 22.12 -13.69
CA LYS A 90 19.39 23.40 -14.41
C LYS A 90 20.83 23.80 -14.77
N GLN A 91 21.09 23.96 -16.07
CA GLN A 91 22.36 24.54 -16.54
C GLN A 91 22.39 26.04 -16.26
N LYS A 92 23.60 26.59 -16.09
CA LYS A 92 23.81 28.02 -15.81
C LYS A 92 23.27 28.90 -16.92
#